data_AF-A0A850MEM8-F1
#
_entry.id   AF-A0A850MEM8-F1
#
_cell.length_a   1.000
_cell.length_b   1.000
_cell.length_c   1.000
_cell.angle_alpha   90.00
_cell.angle_beta   90.00
_cell.angle_gamma   90.00
#
_symmetry.space_group_name_H-M   'P 1'
#
loop_
_entity.id
_entity.type
_entity.pdbx_description
1 polymer ?
#
loop_
_entity_poly.entity_id
_entity_poly.type
_entity_poly.pdbx_seq_one_letter_code
_entity_poly.pdbx_strand_id
1 'polypeptide(L)'
;MSEDLKSTDEGPKKPDKFLIGPGFGLFLMGLIYLVWWLIFSVEYIFGPMGDVRWAHNWAYAIIIMTVGAAWYHKSVISRTIAVVQAFMLPVTASGSFDTFIMTYITIGIGAAWGITVALERMRGKMFLQERLQRRTWLWICMHTVVVSWILIAHMGLVFFLGRVPFENQLIGLGPYVGFLAHLPPELTELATWTFDITLIIWALIVLYDQFKLGYNVKNKPWPRRSFWMVLVCMGSSLIALWIQAAIFGI
;
A
#
# COMPACT_ATOMS: atom_id res chain seq x y z
N MET A 1 30.22 11.37 44.34
CA MET A 1 29.40 12.45 43.74
C MET A 1 28.35 11.76 42.90
N SER A 2 27.20 11.47 43.50
CA SER A 2 26.08 10.79 42.85
C SER A 2 25.31 11.82 42.03
N GLU A 3 25.40 11.76 40.72
CA GLU A 3 24.48 12.50 39.86
C GLU A 3 23.10 11.85 39.98
N ASP A 4 22.22 12.56 40.66
CA ASP A 4 20.78 12.30 40.72
C ASP A 4 20.23 12.10 39.31
N LEU A 5 19.88 10.84 39.02
CA LEU A 5 18.96 10.49 37.95
C LEU A 5 17.62 11.12 38.29
N LYS A 6 17.42 12.37 37.85
CA LYS A 6 16.09 12.97 37.77
C LYS A 6 15.23 12.07 36.89
N SER A 7 14.46 11.21 37.53
CA SER A 7 13.30 10.55 36.95
C SER A 7 12.35 11.66 36.50
N THR A 8 12.41 12.04 35.23
CA THR A 8 11.31 12.75 34.59
C THR A 8 10.17 11.76 34.52
N ASP A 9 9.42 11.72 35.62
CA ASP A 9 8.10 11.11 35.75
C ASP A 9 7.16 11.90 34.82
N GLU A 10 7.28 11.64 33.51
CA GLU A 10 6.23 11.95 32.57
C GLU A 10 5.08 10.99 32.89
N GLY A 11 4.20 11.41 33.80
CA GLY A 11 2.95 10.73 34.09
C GLY A 11 2.21 10.33 32.80
N PRO A 12 1.26 9.38 32.87
CA PRO A 12 0.71 8.72 31.68
C PRO A 12 0.20 9.77 30.67
N LYS A 13 0.99 10.00 29.62
CA LYS A 13 0.60 10.86 28.50
C LYS A 13 -0.76 10.36 28.03
N LYS A 14 -1.78 11.21 28.15
CA LYS A 14 -3.13 10.94 27.62
C LYS A 14 -2.95 10.35 26.23
N PRO A 15 -3.55 9.19 25.91
CA PRO A 15 -3.42 8.61 24.58
C PRO A 15 -3.89 9.66 23.60
N ASP A 16 -2.99 10.14 22.74
CA ASP A 16 -3.32 11.10 21.69
C ASP A 16 -4.45 10.45 20.86
N LYS A 17 -5.66 10.96 21.07
CA LYS A 17 -6.88 10.47 20.46
C LYS A 17 -6.73 10.64 18.95
N PHE A 18 -6.47 9.53 18.28
CA PHE A 18 -6.40 9.38 16.82
C PHE A 18 -5.24 10.11 16.14
N LEU A 19 -4.07 9.45 16.13
CA LEU A 19 -3.06 9.70 15.12
C LEU A 19 -3.59 9.30 13.74
N ILE A 20 -4.31 10.22 13.09
CA ILE A 20 -4.64 10.17 11.67
C ILE A 20 -3.30 10.29 10.92
N GLY A 21 -2.78 9.15 10.49
CA GLY A 21 -1.49 9.03 9.81
C GLY A 21 -1.65 8.49 8.39
N PRO A 22 -0.54 8.30 7.67
CA PRO A 22 -0.53 7.80 6.30
C PRO A 22 -1.07 6.37 6.25
N GLY A 23 -0.91 5.60 7.32
CA GLY A 23 -1.49 4.26 7.45
C GLY A 23 -3.01 4.25 7.32
N PHE A 24 -3.71 5.18 7.97
CA PHE A 24 -5.16 5.27 7.83
C PHE A 24 -5.58 5.78 6.46
N GLY A 25 -4.83 6.71 5.89
CA GLY A 25 -5.04 7.15 4.50
C GLY A 25 -4.98 5.97 3.53
N LEU A 26 -3.91 5.16 3.60
CA LEU A 26 -3.79 3.95 2.78
C LEU A 26 -4.88 2.94 3.06
N PHE A 27 -5.21 2.69 4.34
CA PHE A 27 -6.31 1.78 4.68
C PHE A 27 -7.61 2.22 4.00
N LEU A 28 -7.94 3.51 4.08
CA LEU A 28 -9.12 4.08 3.45
C LEU A 28 -9.06 3.98 1.92
N MET A 29 -7.91 4.27 1.31
CA MET A 29 -7.71 4.13 -0.13
C MET A 29 -7.91 2.70 -0.61
N GLY A 30 -7.28 1.72 0.07
CA GLY A 30 -7.47 0.30 -0.23
C GLY A 30 -8.93 -0.12 -0.05
N LEU A 31 -9.60 0.31 1.02
CA LEU A 31 -11.00 -0.01 1.26
C LEU A 31 -11.93 0.57 0.18
N ILE A 32 -11.80 1.87 -0.14
CA ILE A 32 -12.61 2.51 -1.18
C ILE A 32 -12.36 1.84 -2.53
N TYR A 33 -11.10 1.55 -2.86
CA TYR A 33 -10.74 0.89 -4.10
C TYR A 33 -11.30 -0.53 -4.18
N LEU A 34 -11.26 -1.29 -3.07
CA LEU A 34 -11.86 -2.61 -2.99
C LEU A 34 -13.38 -2.55 -3.22
N VAL A 35 -14.08 -1.65 -2.52
CA VAL A 35 -15.53 -1.48 -2.65
C VAL A 35 -15.91 -1.09 -4.07
N TRP A 36 -15.17 -0.15 -4.68
CA TRP A 36 -15.37 0.25 -6.07
C TRP A 36 -15.31 -0.96 -7.00
N TRP A 37 -14.23 -1.73 -6.94
CA TRP A 37 -14.03 -2.89 -7.81
C TRP A 37 -14.93 -4.08 -7.47
N LEU A 38 -15.51 -4.16 -6.27
CA LEU A 38 -16.55 -5.14 -5.94
C LEU A 38 -17.92 -4.76 -6.50
N ILE A 39 -18.23 -3.46 -6.61
CA ILE A 39 -19.49 -3.01 -7.22
C ILE A 39 -19.48 -3.28 -8.73
N PHE A 40 -18.39 -2.90 -9.39
CA PHE A 40 -18.26 -3.09 -10.84
C PHE A 40 -17.96 -4.54 -11.25
N SER A 41 -17.51 -5.40 -10.34
CA SER A 41 -17.19 -6.79 -10.68
C SER A 41 -18.42 -7.57 -11.17
N VAL A 42 -19.64 -7.23 -10.77
CA VAL A 42 -20.84 -7.90 -11.27
C VAL A 42 -20.95 -7.75 -12.79
N GLU A 43 -20.66 -6.56 -13.31
CA GLU A 43 -20.68 -6.27 -14.75
C GLU A 43 -19.49 -6.88 -15.49
N TYR A 44 -18.31 -6.91 -14.88
CA TYR A 44 -17.13 -7.53 -15.51
C TYR A 44 -17.09 -9.07 -15.43
N ILE A 45 -17.65 -9.66 -14.38
CA ILE A 45 -17.71 -11.13 -14.17
C ILE A 45 -18.85 -11.75 -14.97
N PHE A 46 -20.03 -11.12 -14.97
CA PHE A 46 -21.23 -11.68 -15.60
C PHE A 46 -21.65 -10.97 -16.88
N GLY A 47 -20.96 -9.89 -17.27
CA GLY A 47 -21.18 -9.22 -18.53
C GLY A 47 -20.57 -9.96 -19.73
N PRO A 48 -20.98 -9.59 -20.96
CA PRO A 48 -20.59 -10.28 -22.19
C PRO A 48 -19.09 -10.23 -22.51
N MET A 49 -18.30 -9.41 -21.79
CA MET A 49 -16.87 -9.22 -22.05
C MET A 49 -15.95 -10.18 -21.27
N GLY A 50 -16.44 -10.90 -20.26
CA GLY A 50 -15.67 -11.94 -19.54
C GLY A 50 -14.24 -11.51 -19.15
N ASP A 51 -14.08 -10.24 -18.77
CA ASP A 51 -12.76 -9.62 -18.68
C ASP A 51 -12.10 -10.00 -17.36
N VAL A 52 -11.06 -10.82 -17.39
CA VAL A 52 -10.35 -11.30 -16.18
C VAL A 52 -9.42 -10.23 -15.56
N ARG A 53 -9.32 -9.05 -16.17
CA ARG A 53 -8.42 -7.98 -15.69
C ARG A 53 -8.80 -7.44 -14.32
N TRP A 54 -10.06 -7.37 -13.93
CA TRP A 54 -10.44 -6.71 -12.68
C TRP A 54 -9.79 -7.31 -11.43
N ALA A 55 -9.37 -8.57 -11.43
CA ALA A 55 -8.86 -9.25 -10.24
C ALA A 55 -7.57 -8.61 -9.68
N HIS A 56 -6.68 -8.06 -10.52
CA HIS A 56 -5.47 -7.39 -10.01
C HIS A 56 -5.79 -6.17 -9.14
N ASN A 57 -6.94 -5.51 -9.37
CA ASN A 57 -7.35 -4.37 -8.57
C ASN A 57 -7.74 -4.77 -7.15
N TRP A 58 -8.31 -5.97 -6.97
CA TRP A 58 -8.56 -6.52 -5.64
C TRP A 58 -7.24 -6.80 -4.92
N ALA A 59 -6.26 -7.38 -5.62
CA ALA A 59 -4.92 -7.60 -5.07
C ALA A 59 -4.29 -6.27 -4.60
N TYR A 60 -4.28 -5.22 -5.43
CA TYR A 60 -3.77 -3.90 -5.03
C TYR A 60 -4.49 -3.35 -3.80
N ALA A 61 -5.82 -3.39 -3.80
CA ALA A 61 -6.64 -2.89 -2.70
C ALA A 61 -6.30 -3.58 -1.38
N ILE A 62 -6.20 -4.92 -1.39
CA ILE A 62 -5.87 -5.74 -0.22
C ILE A 62 -4.46 -5.44 0.27
N ILE A 63 -3.49 -5.30 -0.63
CA ILE A 63 -2.11 -4.95 -0.27
C ILE A 63 -2.07 -3.60 0.42
N ILE A 64 -2.61 -2.56 -0.21
CA ILE A 64 -2.61 -1.18 0.29
C ILE A 64 -3.31 -1.11 1.66
N MET A 65 -4.46 -1.80 1.79
CA MET A 65 -5.21 -1.88 3.04
C MET A 65 -4.41 -2.56 4.15
N THR A 66 -3.78 -3.71 3.87
CA THR A 66 -2.99 -4.48 4.83
C THR A 66 -1.78 -3.67 5.30
N VAL A 67 -1.05 -3.03 4.39
CA VAL A 67 0.10 -2.19 4.74
C VAL A 67 -0.34 -0.97 5.55
N GLY A 68 -1.46 -0.36 5.18
CA GLY A 68 -2.08 0.74 5.92
C GLY A 68 -2.44 0.35 7.35
N ALA A 69 -3.06 -0.82 7.55
CA ALA A 69 -3.41 -1.34 8.86
C ALA A 69 -2.16 -1.73 9.69
N ALA A 70 -1.15 -2.35 9.05
CA ALA A 70 0.12 -2.69 9.68
C ALA A 70 0.84 -1.45 10.25
N TRP A 71 0.54 -0.24 9.73
CA TRP A 71 0.98 1.03 10.32
C TRP A 71 0.66 1.19 11.80
N TYR A 72 -0.48 0.69 12.24
CA TYR A 72 -0.94 0.79 13.62
C TYR A 72 -0.41 -0.32 14.51
N HIS A 73 -0.11 -1.49 13.94
CA HIS A 73 0.39 -2.63 14.70
C HIS A 73 1.92 -2.77 14.61
N LYS A 74 2.60 -2.17 15.59
CA LYS A 74 4.06 -1.92 15.59
C LYS A 74 4.93 -3.14 15.94
N SER A 75 4.48 -4.35 15.61
CA SER A 75 5.24 -5.59 15.78
C SER A 75 6.19 -5.84 14.61
N VAL A 76 7.40 -6.34 14.89
CA VAL A 76 8.36 -6.74 13.85
C VAL A 76 7.74 -7.72 12.85
N ILE A 77 7.01 -8.73 13.33
CA ILE A 77 6.41 -9.74 12.44
C ILE A 77 5.35 -9.09 11.55
N SER A 78 4.46 -8.28 12.13
CA SER A 78 3.46 -7.50 11.40
C SER A 78 4.08 -6.64 10.30
N ARG A 79 5.18 -5.94 10.61
CA ARG A 79 5.89 -5.11 9.63
C ARG A 79 6.57 -5.91 8.53
N THR A 80 7.18 -7.04 8.87
CA THR A 80 7.80 -7.92 7.88
C THR A 80 6.75 -8.49 6.94
N ILE A 81 5.60 -8.94 7.45
CA ILE A 81 4.49 -9.39 6.59
C ILE A 81 4.01 -8.25 5.69
N ALA A 82 3.91 -7.01 6.20
CA ALA A 82 3.55 -5.86 5.39
C ALA A 82 4.57 -5.55 4.27
N VAL A 83 5.86 -5.82 4.47
CA VAL A 83 6.86 -5.73 3.39
C VAL A 83 6.62 -6.79 2.32
N VAL A 84 6.38 -8.04 2.73
CA VAL A 84 6.04 -9.14 1.80
C VAL A 84 4.77 -8.80 1.02
N GLN A 85 3.74 -8.30 1.70
CA GLN A 85 2.52 -7.84 1.08
C GLN A 85 2.79 -6.70 0.08
N ALA A 86 3.55 -5.68 0.48
CA ALA A 86 3.88 -4.55 -0.40
C ALA A 86 4.70 -4.98 -1.63
N PHE A 87 5.55 -5.99 -1.51
CA PHE A 87 6.32 -6.55 -2.62
C PHE A 87 5.43 -7.19 -3.69
N MET A 88 4.27 -7.72 -3.31
CA MET A 88 3.30 -8.25 -4.29
C MET A 88 2.72 -7.19 -5.21
N LEU A 89 2.83 -5.90 -4.85
CA LEU A 89 2.25 -4.79 -5.60
C LEU A 89 2.98 -4.60 -6.95
N PRO A 90 4.31 -4.39 -7.01
CA PRO A 90 5.03 -4.34 -8.29
C PRO A 90 5.00 -5.67 -9.06
N VAL A 91 4.96 -6.82 -8.37
CA VAL A 91 4.83 -8.15 -9.02
C VAL A 91 3.49 -8.31 -9.73
N THR A 92 2.42 -7.82 -9.12
CA THR A 92 1.09 -7.82 -9.74
C THR A 92 1.03 -6.76 -10.86
N ALA A 93 1.62 -5.59 -10.63
CA ALA A 93 1.65 -4.49 -11.59
C ALA A 93 2.48 -4.75 -12.83
N SER A 94 3.49 -5.63 -12.77
CA SER A 94 4.25 -6.04 -13.94
C SER A 94 3.44 -6.91 -14.91
N GLY A 95 2.26 -7.40 -14.51
CA GLY A 95 1.45 -8.30 -15.34
C GLY A 95 2.12 -9.63 -15.69
N SER A 96 3.18 -10.01 -14.96
CA SER A 96 3.95 -11.23 -15.24
C SER A 96 3.26 -12.52 -14.79
N PHE A 97 2.22 -12.40 -13.97
CA PHE A 97 1.49 -13.52 -13.39
C PHE A 97 -0.01 -13.36 -13.57
N ASP A 98 -0.72 -14.49 -13.49
CA ASP A 98 -2.18 -14.51 -13.46
C ASP A 98 -2.75 -13.71 -12.27
N THR A 99 -3.74 -12.87 -12.55
CA THR A 99 -4.30 -11.91 -11.61
C THR A 99 -5.15 -12.55 -10.51
N PHE A 100 -5.80 -13.68 -10.78
CA PHE A 100 -6.50 -14.46 -9.76
C PHE A 100 -5.52 -15.11 -8.80
N ILE A 101 -4.45 -15.72 -9.33
CA ILE A 101 -3.40 -16.32 -8.48
C ILE A 101 -2.79 -15.26 -7.56
N MET A 102 -2.46 -14.07 -8.09
CA MET A 102 -1.95 -12.96 -7.27
C MET A 102 -2.97 -12.50 -6.21
N THR A 103 -4.25 -12.46 -6.55
CA THR A 103 -5.32 -12.11 -5.60
C THR A 103 -5.41 -13.13 -4.47
N TYR A 104 -5.39 -14.43 -4.75
CA TYR A 104 -5.41 -15.46 -3.71
C TYR A 104 -4.17 -15.42 -2.82
N ILE A 105 -2.99 -15.22 -3.39
CA ILE A 105 -1.75 -15.08 -2.63
C ILE A 105 -1.82 -13.86 -1.70
N THR A 106 -2.28 -12.72 -2.21
CA THR A 106 -2.40 -11.48 -1.42
C THR A 106 -3.45 -11.59 -0.32
N ILE A 107 -4.56 -12.30 -0.55
CA ILE A 107 -5.53 -12.68 0.49
C ILE A 107 -4.84 -13.55 1.55
N GLY A 108 -4.09 -14.58 1.14
CA GLY A 108 -3.39 -15.49 2.06
C GLY A 108 -2.38 -14.77 2.96
N ILE A 109 -1.58 -13.87 2.40
CA ILE A 109 -0.61 -13.07 3.16
C ILE A 109 -1.35 -12.08 4.09
N GLY A 110 -2.42 -11.44 3.61
CA GLY A 110 -3.27 -10.56 4.43
C GLY A 110 -3.94 -11.28 5.60
N ALA A 111 -4.40 -12.52 5.38
CA ALA A 111 -4.94 -13.38 6.43
C ALA A 111 -3.86 -13.76 7.46
N ALA A 112 -2.65 -14.12 7.01
CA ALA A 112 -1.52 -14.39 7.89
C ALA A 112 -1.15 -13.18 8.75
N TRP A 113 -1.20 -11.96 8.18
CA TRP A 113 -1.07 -10.72 8.94
C TRP A 113 -2.17 -10.58 10.01
N GLY A 114 -3.44 -10.76 9.62
CA GLY A 114 -4.59 -10.67 10.53
C GLY A 114 -4.50 -11.66 11.70
N ILE A 115 -4.14 -12.92 11.42
CA ILE A 115 -3.91 -13.96 12.44
C ILE A 115 -2.78 -13.53 13.37
N THR A 116 -1.67 -13.03 12.84
CA THR A 116 -0.54 -12.55 13.66
C THR A 116 -0.97 -11.45 14.62
N VAL A 117 -1.71 -10.46 14.12
CA VAL A 117 -2.23 -9.35 14.94
C VAL A 117 -3.16 -9.89 16.03
N ALA A 118 -4.10 -10.77 15.68
CA ALA A 118 -5.05 -11.36 16.61
C ALA A 118 -4.32 -12.12 17.74
N LEU A 119 -3.35 -12.97 17.40
CA LEU A 119 -2.58 -13.74 18.38
C LEU A 119 -1.74 -12.83 19.28
N GLU A 120 -1.08 -11.79 18.75
CA GLU A 120 -0.33 -10.85 19.57
C GLU A 120 -1.23 -10.03 20.51
N ARG A 121 -2.44 -9.66 20.05
CA ARG A 121 -3.42 -8.98 20.90
C ARG A 121 -3.96 -9.88 22.00
N MET A 122 -4.29 -11.14 21.69
CA MET A 122 -4.75 -12.12 22.68
C MET A 122 -3.68 -12.40 23.74
N ARG A 123 -2.39 -12.40 23.37
CA ARG A 123 -1.27 -12.59 24.30
C ARG A 123 -0.94 -11.35 25.14
N GLY A 124 -1.44 -10.17 24.75
CA GLY A 124 -1.07 -8.89 25.37
C GLY A 124 0.40 -8.47 25.17
N LYS A 125 1.19 -9.25 24.41
CA LYS A 125 2.60 -8.97 24.10
C LYS A 125 2.96 -9.41 22.68
N MET A 126 3.88 -8.68 22.05
CA MET A 126 4.32 -8.99 20.69
C MET A 126 5.33 -10.16 20.69
N PHE A 127 5.34 -10.99 19.64
CA PHE A 127 6.10 -12.26 19.60
C PHE A 127 7.60 -12.09 19.85
N LEU A 128 8.22 -11.06 19.27
CA LEU A 128 9.66 -10.85 19.31
C LEU A 128 10.11 -9.76 20.30
N GLN A 129 9.18 -9.19 21.07
CA GLN A 129 9.45 -8.03 21.91
C GLN A 129 10.47 -8.32 23.03
N GLU A 130 10.40 -9.51 23.63
CA GLU A 130 11.30 -9.94 24.70
C GLU A 130 12.64 -10.48 24.18
N ARG A 131 12.69 -10.85 22.89
CA ARG A 131 13.87 -11.49 22.27
C ARG A 131 14.81 -10.49 21.60
N LEU A 132 14.31 -9.31 21.25
CA LEU A 132 15.07 -8.30 20.54
C LEU A 132 15.42 -7.13 21.46
N GLN A 133 16.66 -6.65 21.36
CA GLN A 133 17.03 -5.38 21.96
C GLN A 133 16.16 -4.25 21.41
N ARG A 134 15.83 -3.27 22.26
CA ARG A 134 14.99 -2.13 21.88
C ARG A 134 15.48 -1.41 20.63
N ARG A 135 16.80 -1.24 20.47
CA ARG A 135 17.41 -0.60 19.30
C ARG A 135 17.13 -1.39 18.02
N THR A 136 17.37 -2.69 18.03
CA THR A 136 17.12 -3.59 16.90
C THR A 136 15.64 -3.63 16.53
N TRP A 137 14.77 -3.73 17.53
CA TRP A 137 13.31 -3.67 17.34
C TRP A 137 12.88 -2.40 16.61
N LEU A 138 13.31 -1.24 17.10
CA LEU A 138 12.98 0.06 16.50
C LEU A 138 13.55 0.19 15.09
N TRP A 139 14.77 -0.29 14.87
CA TRP A 139 15.42 -0.28 13.57
C TRP A 139 14.63 -1.11 12.55
N ILE A 140 14.28 -2.36 12.89
CA ILE A 140 13.51 -3.23 11.98
C ILE A 140 12.16 -2.61 11.69
N CYS A 141 11.40 -2.22 12.73
CA CYS A 141 10.08 -1.63 12.54
C CYS A 141 10.10 -0.32 11.74
N MET A 142 11.19 0.45 11.76
CA MET A 142 11.30 1.64 10.92
C MET A 142 11.59 1.27 9.47
N HIS A 143 12.63 0.46 9.22
CA HIS A 143 13.11 0.20 7.87
C HIS A 143 12.11 -0.62 7.07
N THR A 144 11.45 -1.60 7.70
CA THR A 144 10.37 -2.36 7.06
C THR A 144 9.24 -1.45 6.57
N VAL A 145 8.86 -0.44 7.36
CA VAL A 145 7.84 0.54 6.95
C VAL A 145 8.30 1.40 5.77
N VAL A 146 9.54 1.88 5.81
CA VAL A 146 10.15 2.64 4.71
C VAL A 146 10.19 1.80 3.44
N VAL A 147 10.61 0.54 3.54
CA VAL A 147 10.63 -0.40 2.42
C VAL A 147 9.23 -0.62 1.88
N SER A 148 8.21 -0.81 2.72
CA SER A 148 6.81 -0.91 2.26
C SER A 148 6.36 0.33 1.48
N TRP A 149 6.74 1.54 1.92
CA TRP A 149 6.42 2.78 1.18
C TRP A 149 7.08 2.85 -0.18
N ILE A 150 8.35 2.48 -0.25
CA ILE A 150 9.10 2.41 -1.51
C ILE A 150 8.47 1.39 -2.44
N LEU A 151 8.11 0.20 -1.94
CA LEU A 151 7.48 -0.86 -2.73
C LEU A 151 6.09 -0.48 -3.24
N ILE A 152 5.30 0.27 -2.45
CA ILE A 152 4.02 0.81 -2.94
C ILE A 152 4.26 1.80 -4.08
N ALA A 153 5.21 2.74 -3.94
CA ALA A 153 5.54 3.68 -5.02
C ALA A 153 6.22 3.01 -6.22
N HIS A 154 6.85 1.86 -6.02
CA HIS A 154 7.50 1.09 -7.09
C HIS A 154 6.51 0.68 -8.18
N MET A 155 5.21 0.52 -7.87
CA MET A 155 4.19 0.31 -8.91
C MET A 155 4.21 1.41 -9.97
N GLY A 156 4.24 2.68 -9.55
CA GLY A 156 4.32 3.79 -10.51
C GLY A 156 5.62 3.81 -11.31
N LEU A 157 6.73 3.36 -10.71
CA LEU A 157 7.99 3.21 -11.46
C LEU A 157 7.92 2.06 -12.47
N VAL A 158 7.30 0.93 -12.13
CA VAL A 158 7.07 -0.18 -13.07
C VAL A 158 6.23 0.29 -14.26
N PHE A 159 5.19 1.09 -14.00
CA PHE A 159 4.36 1.68 -15.04
C PHE A 159 5.17 2.59 -15.97
N PHE A 160 5.82 3.64 -15.42
CA PHE A 160 6.51 4.66 -16.22
C PHE A 160 7.82 4.20 -16.86
N LEU A 161 8.53 3.24 -16.27
CA LEU A 161 9.83 2.79 -16.77
C LEU A 161 9.75 1.45 -17.49
N GLY A 162 8.83 0.57 -17.11
CA GLY A 162 8.75 -0.79 -17.61
C GLY A 162 7.63 -1.03 -18.62
N ARG A 163 6.46 -0.40 -18.42
CA ARG A 163 5.28 -0.70 -19.23
C ARG A 163 5.04 0.33 -20.33
N VAL A 164 4.83 1.59 -19.97
CA VAL A 164 4.50 2.66 -20.94
C VAL A 164 5.54 2.81 -22.06
N PRO A 165 6.86 2.90 -21.79
CA PRO A 165 7.85 3.11 -22.87
C PRO A 165 7.99 1.91 -23.80
N PHE A 166 7.62 0.72 -23.33
CA PHE A 166 7.81 -0.54 -24.03
C PHE A 166 6.50 -1.15 -24.52
N GLU A 167 5.37 -0.45 -24.40
CA GLU A 167 4.04 -0.93 -24.73
C GLU A 167 3.97 -1.56 -26.13
N ASN A 168 4.44 -0.85 -27.17
CA ASN A 168 4.42 -1.36 -28.55
C ASN A 168 5.24 -2.67 -28.70
N GLN A 169 6.33 -2.81 -27.95
CA GLN A 169 7.16 -4.00 -27.97
C GLN A 169 6.48 -5.15 -27.22
N LEU A 170 5.85 -4.85 -26.07
CA LEU A 170 5.11 -5.80 -25.26
C LEU A 170 3.88 -6.35 -26.02
N ILE A 171 3.15 -5.49 -26.73
CA ILE A 171 2.05 -5.90 -27.62
C ILE A 171 2.57 -6.80 -28.74
N GLY A 172 3.72 -6.44 -29.34
CA GLY A 172 4.35 -7.22 -30.41
C GLY A 172 4.84 -8.61 -29.97
N LEU A 173 5.12 -8.81 -28.68
CA LEU A 173 5.50 -10.10 -28.10
C LEU A 173 4.28 -11.04 -27.88
N GLY A 174 3.06 -10.56 -28.06
CA GLY A 174 1.84 -11.38 -28.07
C GLY A 174 1.69 -12.25 -26.80
N PRO A 175 1.48 -13.58 -26.92
CA PRO A 175 1.24 -14.44 -25.75
C PRO A 175 2.44 -14.60 -24.80
N TYR A 176 3.64 -14.16 -25.20
CA TYR A 176 4.86 -14.33 -24.40
C TYR A 176 5.00 -13.31 -23.26
N VAL A 177 4.17 -12.27 -23.18
CA VAL A 177 4.20 -11.26 -22.10
C VAL A 177 3.31 -11.60 -20.90
N GLY A 178 2.77 -12.81 -20.84
CA GLY A 178 1.92 -13.26 -19.74
C GLY A 178 0.61 -12.48 -19.68
N PHE A 179 0.22 -12.00 -18.49
CA PHE A 179 -1.04 -11.31 -18.31
C PHE A 179 -1.08 -9.93 -18.98
N LEU A 180 0.07 -9.33 -19.29
CA LEU A 180 0.16 -8.06 -20.01
C LEU A 180 -0.58 -8.10 -21.35
N ALA A 181 -0.65 -9.26 -22.01
CA ALA A 181 -1.35 -9.42 -23.29
C ALA A 181 -2.85 -9.10 -23.21
N HIS A 182 -3.42 -9.10 -22.00
CA HIS A 182 -4.83 -8.83 -21.79
C HIS A 182 -5.11 -7.37 -21.42
N LEU A 183 -4.10 -6.58 -21.03
CA LEU A 183 -4.27 -5.21 -20.53
C LEU A 183 -4.59 -4.21 -21.65
N PRO A 184 -5.40 -3.17 -21.37
CA PRO A 184 -5.71 -2.14 -22.34
C PRO A 184 -4.47 -1.28 -22.63
N PRO A 185 -4.45 -0.54 -23.76
CA PRO A 185 -3.38 0.40 -24.05
C PRO A 185 -3.22 1.45 -22.95
N GLU A 186 -2.08 1.43 -22.29
CA GLU A 186 -1.69 2.25 -21.16
C GLU A 186 -1.47 3.72 -21.53
N LEU A 187 -1.14 4.02 -22.80
CA LEU A 187 -1.02 5.41 -23.28
C LEU A 187 -2.35 6.19 -23.15
N THR A 188 -3.49 5.49 -23.11
CA THR A 188 -4.82 6.10 -22.99
C THR A 188 -5.40 6.03 -21.57
N GLU A 189 -4.71 5.41 -20.62
CA GLU A 189 -5.18 5.19 -19.25
C GLU A 189 -4.83 6.35 -18.30
N LEU A 190 -5.40 7.54 -18.55
CA LEU A 190 -5.16 8.77 -17.78
C LEU A 190 -5.35 8.58 -16.27
N ALA A 191 -6.31 7.75 -15.85
CA ALA A 191 -6.55 7.42 -14.45
C ALA A 191 -5.31 6.75 -13.81
N THR A 192 -4.68 5.80 -14.50
CA THR A 192 -3.48 5.11 -14.03
C THR A 192 -2.29 6.07 -13.93
N TRP A 193 -2.09 6.93 -14.94
CA TRP A 193 -1.01 7.92 -14.94
C TRP A 193 -1.10 8.85 -13.74
N THR A 194 -2.29 9.41 -13.50
CA THR A 194 -2.51 10.34 -12.39
C THR A 194 -2.39 9.64 -11.05
N PHE A 195 -2.88 8.41 -10.91
CA PHE A 195 -2.68 7.59 -9.71
C PHE A 195 -1.20 7.37 -9.42
N ASP A 196 -0.42 6.92 -10.40
CA ASP A 196 0.99 6.56 -10.21
C ASP A 196 1.88 7.78 -9.92
N ILE A 197 1.66 8.90 -10.61
CA ILE A 197 2.36 10.17 -10.33
C ILE A 197 2.08 10.62 -8.89
N THR A 198 0.81 10.63 -8.51
CA THR A 198 0.42 11.09 -7.16
C THR A 198 0.85 10.13 -6.07
N LEU A 199 0.94 8.83 -6.36
CA LEU A 199 1.48 7.81 -5.45
C LEU A 199 2.99 7.99 -5.22
N ILE A 200 3.76 8.30 -6.27
CA ILE A 200 5.20 8.63 -6.15
C ILE A 200 5.38 9.89 -5.30
N ILE A 201 4.61 10.96 -5.58
CA ILE A 201 4.64 12.20 -4.78
C ILE A 201 4.26 11.93 -3.32
N TRP A 202 3.22 11.12 -3.10
CA TRP A 202 2.79 10.72 -1.76
C TRP A 202 3.93 10.01 -1.01
N ALA A 203 4.63 9.07 -1.65
CA ALA A 203 5.73 8.36 -1.02
C ALA A 203 6.90 9.29 -0.67
N LEU A 204 7.26 10.23 -1.54
CA LEU A 204 8.26 11.26 -1.25
C LEU A 204 7.88 12.09 0.00
N ILE A 205 6.62 12.50 0.10
CA ILE A 205 6.09 13.26 1.24
C ILE A 205 6.12 12.41 2.52
N VAL A 206 5.70 11.15 2.45
CA VAL A 206 5.73 10.23 3.60
C VAL A 206 7.15 9.99 4.10
N LEU A 207 8.10 9.78 3.18
CA LEU A 207 9.51 9.59 3.52
C LEU A 207 10.06 10.86 4.17
N TYR A 208 9.80 12.03 3.60
CA TYR A 208 10.17 13.32 4.20
C TYR A 208 9.60 13.48 5.61
N ASP A 209 8.31 13.23 5.81
CA ASP A 209 7.64 13.34 7.10
C ASP A 209 8.21 12.35 8.13
N GLN A 210 8.52 11.11 7.71
CA GLN A 210 9.16 10.09 8.53
C GLN A 210 10.56 10.50 8.97
N PHE A 211 11.38 11.05 8.06
CA PHE A 211 12.74 11.54 8.37
C PHE A 211 12.70 12.76 9.28
N LYS A 212 11.81 13.73 9.02
CA LYS A 212 11.76 15.01 9.75
C LYS A 212 11.25 14.88 11.17
N LEU A 213 10.15 14.15 11.39
CA LEU A 213 9.54 14.07 12.72
C LEU A 213 10.21 13.06 13.64
N GLY A 214 10.90 12.10 13.03
CA GLY A 214 11.42 10.93 13.71
C GLY A 214 10.32 9.94 14.06
N TYR A 215 10.48 8.72 13.53
CA TYR A 215 9.88 7.45 13.93
C TYR A 215 8.39 7.49 14.37
N ASN A 216 7.49 7.00 13.51
CA ASN A 216 6.14 6.55 13.91
C ASN A 216 6.16 5.76 15.24
N VAL A 217 7.20 4.95 15.50
CA VAL A 217 7.30 4.14 16.72
C VAL A 217 7.31 4.96 18.02
N LYS A 218 7.61 6.26 17.97
CA LYS A 218 7.61 7.16 19.15
C LYS A 218 6.25 7.78 19.47
N ASN A 219 5.17 7.40 18.78
CA ASN A 219 3.80 7.91 18.98
C ASN A 219 3.70 9.44 18.90
N LYS A 220 4.57 10.09 18.11
CA LYS A 220 4.48 11.54 17.90
C LYS A 220 3.32 11.88 16.97
N PRO A 221 2.71 13.08 17.10
CA PRO A 221 1.75 13.62 16.14
C PRO A 221 2.32 13.56 14.71
N TRP A 222 1.62 12.86 13.83
CA TRP A 222 1.98 12.73 12.42
C TRP A 222 1.44 13.93 11.61
N PRO A 223 2.15 14.47 10.60
CA PRO A 223 1.70 15.61 9.83
C PRO A 223 0.54 15.16 8.97
N ARG A 224 -0.52 15.95 8.93
CA ARG A 224 -1.69 15.58 8.14
C ARG A 224 -1.42 15.60 6.63
N ARG A 225 -0.28 16.14 6.17
CA ARG A 225 0.08 16.26 4.76
C ARG A 225 0.06 14.92 4.04
N SER A 226 0.81 13.93 4.54
CA SER A 226 0.84 12.61 3.91
C SER A 226 -0.52 11.90 3.91
N PHE A 227 -1.38 12.18 4.90
CA PHE A 227 -2.75 11.67 4.92
C PHE A 227 -3.60 12.32 3.82
N TRP A 228 -3.59 13.65 3.74
CA TRP A 228 -4.35 14.40 2.73
C TRP A 228 -3.92 14.08 1.30
N MET A 229 -2.64 13.80 1.08
CA MET A 229 -2.15 13.41 -0.24
C MET A 229 -2.74 12.09 -0.73
N VAL A 230 -3.22 11.22 0.16
CA VAL A 230 -3.97 10.03 -0.27
C VAL A 230 -5.32 10.42 -0.87
N LEU A 231 -6.00 11.42 -0.31
CA LEU A 231 -7.23 11.95 -0.91
C LEU A 231 -6.96 12.65 -2.25
N VAL A 232 -5.83 13.36 -2.36
CA VAL A 232 -5.40 13.95 -3.64
C VAL A 232 -5.18 12.86 -4.67
N CYS A 233 -4.48 11.78 -4.32
CA CYS A 233 -4.26 10.63 -5.19
C CYS A 233 -5.58 10.02 -5.71
N MET A 234 -6.52 9.74 -4.81
CA MET A 234 -7.83 9.23 -5.21
C MET A 234 -8.62 10.24 -6.06
N GLY A 235 -8.67 11.51 -5.64
CA GLY A 235 -9.43 12.56 -6.32
C GLY A 235 -8.91 12.87 -7.73
N SER A 236 -7.59 12.96 -7.91
CA SER A 236 -7.00 13.18 -9.25
C SER A 236 -7.28 12.01 -10.18
N SER A 237 -7.21 10.78 -9.66
CA SER A 237 -7.45 9.57 -10.45
C SER A 237 -8.91 9.48 -10.90
N LEU A 238 -9.85 9.86 -10.03
CA LEU A 238 -11.28 9.92 -10.38
C LEU A 238 -11.58 11.01 -11.42
N ILE A 239 -10.96 12.19 -11.29
CA ILE A 239 -11.11 13.26 -12.29
C ILE A 239 -10.54 12.81 -13.63
N ALA A 240 -9.38 12.16 -13.63
CA ALA A 240 -8.77 11.64 -14.84
C ALA A 240 -9.61 10.55 -15.50
N LEU A 241 -10.20 9.64 -14.71
CA LEU A 241 -11.13 8.64 -15.20
C LEU A 241 -12.37 9.28 -15.84
N TRP A 242 -12.92 10.33 -15.23
CA TRP A 242 -14.05 11.06 -15.81
C TRP A 242 -13.70 11.76 -17.13
N ILE A 243 -12.51 12.38 -17.22
CA ILE A 243 -12.00 12.96 -18.46
C ILE A 243 -11.83 11.87 -19.53
N GLN A 244 -11.26 10.72 -19.16
CA GLN A 244 -11.06 9.58 -20.04
C GLN A 244 -12.41 9.07 -20.59
N ALA A 245 -13.43 8.90 -19.73
CA ALA A 245 -14.78 8.54 -20.14
C ALA A 245 -15.39 9.57 -21.10
N ALA A 246 -15.24 10.87 -20.82
CA ALA A 246 -15.79 11.94 -21.65
C ALA A 246 -15.13 12.06 -23.03
N ILE A 247 -13.83 11.79 -23.15
CA ILE A 247 -13.08 11.90 -24.41
C ILE A 247 -13.19 10.62 -25.25
N PHE A 248 -13.08 9.46 -24.61
CA PHE A 248 -12.95 8.17 -25.30
C PHE A 248 -14.22 7.31 -25.28
N GLY A 249 -15.26 7.72 -24.56
CA GLY A 249 -16.55 7.01 -24.52
C GLY A 249 -16.49 5.66 -23.80
N ILE A 250 -15.62 5.56 -22.78
CA ILE A 250 -15.50 4.38 -21.89
C ILE A 250 -16.56 4.44 -20.80
#